data_AF-A0A925UIE1-F1
#
_entry.id   AF-A0A925UIE1-F1
#
_cell.length_a   1.000
_cell.length_b   1.000
_cell.length_c   1.000
_cell.angle_alpha   90.00
_cell.angle_beta   90.00
_cell.angle_gamma   90.00
#
_symmetry.space_group_name_H-M   'P 1'
#
loop_
_entity.id
_entity.type
_entity.pdbx_description
1 polymer ?
#
loop_
_entity_poly.entity_id
_entity_poly.type
_entity_poly.pdbx_seq_one_letter_code
_entity_poly.pdbx_strand_id
1 'polypeptide(L)'
;MIQPIQADAAQKASPKKKTHAVEPIRSKGSLGKVSRSVKGSRQVVVLRNAGRVGGIKRVSSLVRVEPYRPSFGQIYGLHNTADSLDLKSSVALVLDSETNEVLFSKNPQAVLPIASITKLMTAVVVAESKLPLNEPLT
;
A
#
# COMPACT_ATOMS: atom_id res chain seq x y z
N MET A 1 48.18 25.85 8.36
CA MET A 1 47.94 26.67 7.16
C MET A 1 47.22 25.80 6.13
N ILE A 2 45.88 25.74 6.20
CA ILE A 2 45.02 25.06 5.21
C ILE A 2 43.76 25.94 5.14
N GLN A 3 43.50 26.51 3.95
CA GLN A 3 42.39 27.43 3.68
C GLN A 3 41.09 26.65 3.42
N PRO A 4 39.91 27.16 3.81
CA PRO A 4 38.62 26.66 3.32
C PRO A 4 38.30 27.27 1.94
N ILE A 5 37.72 26.46 1.06
CA ILE A 5 37.25 26.89 -0.26
C ILE A 5 35.81 27.40 -0.13
N GLN A 6 35.60 28.66 -0.54
CA GLN A 6 34.34 29.40 -0.51
C GLN A 6 33.24 28.71 -1.35
N ALA A 7 32.01 28.69 -0.81
CA ALA A 7 30.79 28.48 -1.58
C ALA A 7 30.35 29.82 -2.17
N ASP A 8 30.16 29.87 -3.49
CA ASP A 8 29.68 31.07 -4.19
C ASP A 8 28.28 30.82 -4.78
N ALA A 9 27.44 31.85 -4.69
CA ALA A 9 26.03 31.86 -5.02
C ALA A 9 25.75 32.96 -6.04
N ALA A 10 25.22 32.62 -7.22
CA ALA A 10 24.46 33.52 -8.11
C ALA A 10 23.82 32.66 -9.24
N GLN A 11 22.50 32.47 -9.28
CA GLN A 11 21.44 33.29 -9.90
C GLN A 11 21.32 33.26 -11.45
N LYS A 12 20.11 32.83 -11.88
CA LYS A 12 19.30 33.20 -13.06
C LYS A 12 19.82 32.93 -14.48
N ALA A 13 19.06 32.15 -15.25
CA ALA A 13 18.13 32.69 -16.27
C ALA A 13 17.40 31.57 -17.05
N SER A 14 16.08 31.72 -17.18
CA SER A 14 15.17 30.97 -18.05
C SER A 14 15.10 31.55 -19.47
N PRO A 15 14.77 30.74 -20.49
CA PRO A 15 14.00 31.25 -21.63
C PRO A 15 12.72 30.44 -21.94
N LYS A 16 11.76 31.21 -22.48
CA LYS A 16 10.37 30.91 -22.82
C LYS A 16 10.23 29.97 -24.03
N LYS A 17 9.19 29.14 -24.06
CA LYS A 17 8.58 28.64 -25.31
C LYS A 17 7.06 28.74 -25.26
N LYS A 18 6.50 29.39 -26.27
CA LYS A 18 5.07 29.61 -26.54
C LYS A 18 4.52 28.40 -27.29
N THR A 19 3.30 27.94 -26.97
CA THR A 19 2.41 27.23 -27.91
C THR A 19 0.95 27.48 -27.57
N HIS A 20 0.11 27.41 -28.60
CA HIS A 20 -1.21 27.99 -28.75
C HIS A 20 -2.38 27.21 -28.09
N ALA A 21 -3.44 27.98 -27.84
CA ALA A 21 -4.82 27.68 -27.44
C ALA A 21 -5.46 26.35 -27.88
N VAL A 22 -6.28 25.77 -26.98
CA VAL A 22 -7.54 25.07 -27.31
C VAL A 22 -8.56 25.31 -26.18
N GLU A 23 -9.76 25.77 -26.55
CA GLU A 23 -10.92 26.08 -25.69
C GLU A 23 -11.58 24.84 -25.05
N PRO A 24 -12.32 24.99 -23.93
CA PRO A 24 -13.04 23.89 -23.31
C PRO A 24 -14.33 23.53 -24.05
N ILE A 25 -14.48 22.25 -24.37
CA ILE A 25 -15.68 21.64 -24.98
C ILE A 25 -16.84 21.65 -23.97
N ARG A 26 -17.91 22.39 -24.33
CA ARG A 26 -19.24 22.30 -23.71
C ARG A 26 -19.89 20.97 -24.04
N SER A 27 -20.17 20.13 -23.04
CA SER A 27 -21.11 19.01 -23.17
C SER A 27 -22.53 19.44 -22.78
N LYS A 28 -23.44 19.44 -23.76
CA LYS A 28 -24.89 19.45 -23.54
C LYS A 28 -25.35 17.99 -23.38
N GLY A 29 -26.01 17.69 -22.26
CA GLY A 29 -26.82 16.48 -22.05
C GLY A 29 -27.96 16.86 -21.08
N SER A 30 -29.09 17.32 -21.62
CA SER A 30 -30.37 16.60 -21.74
C SER A 30 -31.14 16.44 -20.42
N LEU A 31 -32.12 17.33 -20.24
CA LEU A 31 -33.52 17.03 -19.87
C LEU A 31 -33.75 15.99 -18.76
N GLY A 32 -33.87 16.47 -17.52
CA GLY A 32 -34.52 15.76 -16.42
C GLY A 32 -35.50 16.70 -15.72
N LYS A 33 -36.80 16.45 -15.90
CA LYS A 33 -37.93 17.29 -15.48
C LYS A 33 -37.94 17.58 -13.97
N VAL A 34 -38.09 18.86 -13.64
CA VAL A 34 -38.66 19.33 -12.36
C VAL A 34 -40.18 19.16 -12.44
N SER A 35 -40.75 18.34 -11.56
CA SER A 35 -42.19 18.40 -11.27
C SER A 35 -42.48 18.11 -9.80
N ARG A 36 -42.65 19.23 -9.08
CA ARG A 36 -43.56 19.51 -7.96
C ARG A 36 -44.03 18.36 -7.05
N SER A 37 -43.68 18.56 -5.78
CA SER A 37 -44.38 18.14 -4.56
C SER A 37 -45.91 18.27 -4.64
N VAL A 38 -46.61 17.19 -4.29
CA VAL A 38 -47.97 17.26 -3.73
C VAL A 38 -48.06 16.33 -2.52
N LYS A 39 -48.33 16.97 -1.38
CA LYS A 39 -48.75 16.43 -0.09
C LYS A 39 -50.04 15.62 -0.25
N GLY A 40 -50.03 14.35 0.17
CA GLY A 40 -51.21 13.50 0.08
C GLY A 40 -51.11 12.26 0.97
N SER A 41 -51.72 12.37 2.14
CA SER A 41 -51.94 11.33 3.15
C SER A 41 -52.48 10.00 2.60
N ARG A 42 -51.91 8.87 3.05
CA ARG A 42 -52.64 7.71 3.56
C ARG A 42 -51.70 6.68 4.17
N GLN A 43 -51.62 6.68 5.51
CA GLN A 43 -51.23 5.50 6.28
C GLN A 43 -52.25 4.40 6.05
N VAL A 44 -51.78 3.18 5.77
CA VAL A 44 -52.55 1.97 6.01
C VAL A 44 -51.76 1.15 7.01
N VAL A 45 -52.16 1.25 8.27
CA VAL A 45 -51.74 0.33 9.33
C VAL A 45 -52.58 -0.93 9.18
N VAL A 46 -51.97 -2.02 8.71
CA VAL A 46 -52.58 -3.35 8.85
C VAL A 46 -52.00 -3.98 10.11
N LEU A 47 -52.74 -3.85 11.22
CA LEU A 47 -52.61 -4.77 12.33
C LEU A 47 -53.18 -6.12 11.89
N ARG A 48 -52.34 -7.16 11.84
CA ARG A 48 -52.81 -8.54 11.83
C ARG A 48 -52.22 -9.30 13.00
N ASN A 49 -53.15 -9.88 13.76
CA ASN A 49 -53.01 -10.45 15.09
C ASN A 49 -52.22 -11.77 15.08
N ALA A 50 -51.42 -11.93 16.13
CA ALA A 50 -51.14 -13.15 16.88
C ALA A 50 -51.20 -14.51 16.13
N GLY A 51 -50.07 -14.89 15.53
CA GLY A 51 -49.64 -16.28 15.44
C GLY A 51 -48.32 -16.41 16.19
N ARG A 52 -48.31 -17.11 17.34
CA ARG A 52 -47.08 -17.43 18.09
C ARG A 52 -46.22 -18.40 17.27
N VAL A 53 -45.45 -17.88 16.32
CA VAL A 53 -44.29 -18.57 15.77
C VAL A 53 -43.12 -18.18 16.66
N GLY A 54 -42.61 -19.16 17.41
CA GLY A 54 -41.48 -18.99 18.33
C GLY A 54 -40.35 -18.27 17.61
N GLY A 55 -40.14 -17.00 17.98
CA GLY A 55 -39.11 -16.18 17.41
C GLY A 55 -37.76 -16.77 17.75
N ILE A 56 -37.14 -17.45 16.80
CA ILE A 56 -35.72 -17.76 16.84
C ILE A 56 -35.02 -16.40 16.89
N LYS A 57 -34.61 -15.96 18.09
CA LYS A 57 -33.73 -14.81 18.23
C LYS A 57 -32.42 -15.18 17.54
N ARG A 58 -32.25 -14.73 16.30
CA ARG A 58 -30.96 -14.79 15.61
C ARG A 58 -29.95 -14.05 16.47
N VAL A 59 -29.12 -14.80 17.17
CA VAL A 59 -27.93 -14.27 17.82
C VAL A 59 -26.96 -13.90 16.71
N SER A 60 -26.96 -12.62 16.31
CA SER A 60 -25.89 -12.08 15.50
C SER A 60 -24.61 -12.16 16.34
N SER A 61 -23.69 -13.04 15.97
CA SER A 61 -22.37 -13.07 16.58
C SER A 61 -21.75 -11.69 16.39
N LEU A 62 -21.51 -11.00 17.50
CA LEU A 62 -20.72 -9.77 17.49
C LEU A 62 -19.28 -10.18 17.25
N VAL A 63 -18.87 -10.19 15.97
CA VAL A 63 -17.47 -10.39 15.59
C VAL A 63 -16.70 -9.18 16.09
N ARG A 64 -15.87 -9.39 17.12
CA ARG A 64 -14.92 -8.39 17.60
C ARG A 64 -13.90 -8.13 16.50
N VAL A 65 -14.02 -6.99 15.83
CA VAL A 65 -13.03 -6.54 14.85
C VAL A 65 -11.81 -6.06 15.62
N GLU A 66 -10.68 -6.77 15.48
CA GLU A 66 -9.39 -6.29 16.00
C GLU A 66 -8.92 -5.06 15.20
N PRO A 67 -8.27 -4.08 15.85
CA PRO A 67 -7.74 -2.93 15.16
C PRO A 67 -6.64 -3.35 14.18
N TYR A 68 -6.67 -2.77 12.99
CA TYR A 68 -5.67 -2.98 11.96
C TYR A 68 -4.27 -2.57 12.45
N ARG A 69 -3.30 -3.49 12.39
CA ARG A 69 -1.89 -3.22 12.72
C ARG A 69 -1.08 -3.13 11.42
N PRO A 70 -0.56 -1.94 11.06
CA PRO A 70 0.21 -1.79 9.84
C PRO A 70 1.55 -2.53 9.96
N SER A 71 2.03 -3.09 8.86
CA SER A 71 3.38 -3.65 8.78
C SER A 71 4.43 -2.54 8.78
N PHE A 72 5.69 -2.88 9.05
CA PHE A 72 6.80 -1.91 8.94
C PHE A 72 6.87 -1.26 7.56
N GLY A 73 6.66 -2.03 6.49
CA GLY A 73 6.67 -1.48 5.14
C GLY A 73 5.53 -0.49 4.87
N GLN A 74 4.39 -0.66 5.53
CA GLN A 74 3.28 0.28 5.44
C GLN A 74 3.52 1.54 6.26
N ILE A 75 4.08 1.40 7.47
CA ILE A 75 4.49 2.52 8.32
C ILE A 75 5.53 3.39 7.58
N TYR A 76 6.47 2.77 6.86
CA TYR A 76 7.49 3.46 6.08
C TYR A 76 7.05 3.86 4.67
N GLY A 77 5.78 3.64 4.29
CA GLY A 77 5.25 4.10 3.00
C GLY A 77 5.84 3.38 1.78
N LEU A 78 6.46 2.21 1.94
CA LEU A 78 7.12 1.47 0.86
C LEU A 78 6.17 0.89 -0.18
N HIS A 79 4.85 0.95 0.06
CA HIS A 79 3.83 0.57 -0.92
C HIS A 79 3.51 1.69 -1.93
N ASN A 80 3.97 2.92 -1.69
CA ASN A 80 3.64 4.08 -2.54
C ASN A 80 4.63 4.24 -3.71
N THR A 81 5.57 3.32 -3.87
CA THR A 81 6.53 3.33 -4.97
C THR A 81 5.93 2.67 -6.20
N ALA A 82 6.24 3.20 -7.39
CA ALA A 82 5.82 2.59 -8.65
C ALA A 82 6.32 1.14 -8.73
N ASP A 83 5.41 0.23 -9.06
CA ASP A 83 5.66 -1.21 -9.15
C ASP A 83 4.98 -1.75 -10.40
N SER A 84 5.77 -2.18 -11.38
CA SER A 84 5.26 -2.73 -12.64
C SER A 84 4.59 -4.10 -12.47
N LEU A 85 4.89 -4.81 -11.38
CA LEU A 85 4.37 -6.15 -11.10
C LEU A 85 3.27 -6.17 -10.04
N ASP A 86 2.86 -4.99 -9.53
CA ASP A 86 1.82 -4.82 -8.50
C ASP A 86 1.96 -5.79 -7.30
N LEU A 87 3.19 -5.89 -6.76
CA LEU A 87 3.48 -6.78 -5.65
C LEU A 87 2.90 -6.25 -4.34
N LYS A 88 2.26 -7.16 -3.60
CA LYS A 88 1.82 -6.90 -2.22
C LYS A 88 2.96 -6.87 -1.20
N SER A 89 4.18 -7.20 -1.59
CA SER A 89 5.35 -7.03 -0.74
C SER A 89 5.80 -5.57 -0.76
N SER A 90 6.34 -5.11 0.38
CA SER A 90 6.90 -3.77 0.51
C SER A 90 8.30 -3.65 -0.11
N VAL A 91 9.04 -4.77 -0.18
CA VAL A 91 10.40 -4.89 -0.72
C VAL A 91 10.49 -6.18 -1.54
N ALA A 92 11.22 -6.16 -2.64
CA ALA A 92 11.53 -7.34 -3.44
C ALA A 92 12.82 -7.12 -4.27
N LEU A 93 13.56 -8.20 -4.49
CA LEU A 93 14.72 -8.24 -5.36
C LEU A 93 14.77 -9.61 -6.03
N VAL A 94 14.88 -9.63 -7.35
CA VAL A 94 15.02 -10.86 -8.15
C VAL A 94 16.29 -10.76 -8.96
N LEU A 95 17.15 -11.77 -8.81
CA LEU A 95 18.43 -11.88 -9.50
C LEU A 95 18.43 -13.18 -10.31
N ASP A 96 19.09 -13.16 -11.47
CA ASP A 96 19.54 -14.38 -12.12
C ASP A 96 20.75 -14.94 -11.36
N SER A 97 20.71 -16.21 -10.94
CA SER A 97 21.78 -16.83 -10.15
C SER A 97 23.05 -17.12 -10.93
N GLU A 98 22.98 -17.26 -12.26
CA GLU A 98 24.16 -17.53 -13.09
C GLU A 98 24.86 -16.22 -13.47
N THR A 99 24.09 -15.22 -13.88
CA THR A 99 24.63 -13.95 -14.40
C THR A 99 24.70 -12.83 -13.37
N ASN A 100 24.01 -12.96 -12.24
CA ASN A 100 23.78 -11.89 -11.25
C ASN A 100 23.03 -10.66 -11.81
N GLU A 101 22.34 -10.80 -12.95
CA GLU A 101 21.53 -9.73 -13.50
C GLU A 101 20.31 -9.43 -12.61
N VAL A 102 20.03 -8.14 -12.36
CA VAL A 102 18.84 -7.71 -11.63
C VAL A 102 17.63 -7.70 -12.56
N LEU A 103 16.79 -8.73 -12.45
CA LEU A 103 15.58 -8.85 -13.25
C LEU A 103 14.44 -7.98 -12.73
N PHE A 104 14.42 -7.73 -11.41
CA PHE A 104 13.43 -6.88 -10.78
C PHE A 104 13.93 -6.34 -9.43
N SER A 105 13.59 -5.09 -9.12
CA SER A 105 13.86 -4.52 -7.79
C SER A 105 12.75 -3.56 -7.35
N LYS A 106 12.38 -3.65 -6.08
CA LYS A 106 11.44 -2.77 -5.39
C LYS A 106 11.99 -2.45 -4.02
N ASN A 107 12.31 -1.18 -3.79
CA ASN A 107 12.88 -0.69 -2.53
C ASN A 107 14.10 -1.48 -2.02
N PRO A 108 15.09 -1.82 -2.88
CA PRO A 108 16.17 -2.74 -2.51
C PRO A 108 17.08 -2.21 -1.38
N GLN A 109 17.06 -0.91 -1.11
CA GLN A 109 17.87 -0.25 -0.08
C GLN A 109 17.13 -0.02 1.24
N ALA A 110 15.90 -0.52 1.38
CA ALA A 110 15.11 -0.34 2.60
C ALA A 110 15.69 -1.19 3.75
N VAL A 111 15.97 -0.54 4.89
CA VAL A 111 16.47 -1.21 6.10
C VAL A 111 15.28 -1.57 7.00
N LEU A 112 15.02 -2.86 7.17
CA LEU A 112 13.88 -3.40 7.93
C LEU A 112 14.31 -4.59 8.81
N PRO A 113 13.57 -4.92 9.89
CA PRO A 113 13.78 -6.16 10.61
C PRO A 113 13.57 -7.39 9.71
N ILE A 114 14.65 -8.16 9.47
CA ILE A 114 14.63 -9.34 8.58
C ILE A 114 14.35 -10.66 9.31
N ALA A 115 14.25 -10.61 10.64
CA ALA A 115 13.96 -11.74 11.53
C ALA A 115 14.80 -12.99 11.19
N SER A 116 14.16 -14.09 10.81
CA SER A 116 14.83 -15.37 10.56
C SER A 116 15.82 -15.37 9.39
N ILE A 117 15.84 -14.35 8.52
CA ILE A 117 16.82 -14.26 7.43
C ILE A 117 18.24 -14.09 7.97
N THR A 118 18.43 -13.46 9.14
CA THR A 118 19.74 -13.36 9.79
C THR A 118 20.41 -14.73 9.99
N LYS A 119 19.62 -15.81 10.10
CA LYS A 119 20.13 -17.18 10.22
C LYS A 119 20.97 -17.61 9.01
N LEU A 120 20.72 -17.06 7.82
CA LEU A 120 21.52 -17.36 6.63
C LEU A 120 22.96 -16.87 6.82
N MET A 121 23.14 -15.64 7.30
CA MET A 121 24.49 -15.12 7.59
C MET A 121 25.16 -15.91 8.71
N THR A 122 24.42 -16.26 9.77
CA THR A 122 24.96 -17.11 10.84
C THR A 122 25.40 -18.48 10.32
N ALA A 123 24.60 -19.09 9.44
CA ALA A 123 24.95 -20.38 8.83
C ALA A 123 26.19 -20.27 7.94
N VAL A 124 26.33 -19.21 7.15
CA VAL A 124 27.54 -18.94 6.35
C VAL A 124 28.77 -18.84 7.25
N VAL A 125 28.70 -18.05 8.34
CA VAL A 125 29.81 -17.91 9.29
C VAL A 125 30.22 -19.27 9.89
N VAL A 126 29.25 -20.11 10.25
CA VAL A 126 29.54 -21.45 10.77
C VAL A 126 30.14 -22.35 9.66
N ALA A 127 29.59 -22.34 8.45
CA ALA A 127 30.13 -23.14 7.34
C ALA A 127 31.58 -22.74 6.98
N GLU A 128 31.87 -21.43 6.98
CA GLU A 128 33.20 -20.90 6.69
C GLU A 128 34.22 -21.18 7.81
N SER A 129 33.75 -21.41 9.04
CA SER A 129 34.61 -21.76 10.18
C SER A 129 35.23 -23.16 10.09
N LYS A 130 34.77 -24.01 9.16
CA LYS A 130 35.28 -25.37 8.90
C LYS A 130 35.28 -26.28 10.14
N LEU A 131 34.36 -26.06 11.09
CA LEU A 131 34.16 -26.93 12.24
C LEU A 131 33.58 -28.29 11.81
N PRO A 132 33.88 -29.38 12.55
CA PRO A 132 33.30 -30.69 12.27
C PRO A 132 31.78 -30.69 12.53
N LEU A 133 30.98 -30.89 11.48
CA LEU A 133 29.51 -30.84 11.56
C LEU A 133 28.88 -31.95 12.42
N ASN A 134 29.65 -32.99 12.74
CA ASN A 134 29.20 -34.13 13.54
C ASN A 134 29.61 -34.00 15.02
N GLU A 135 30.24 -32.88 15.41
CA GLU A 135 30.60 -32.63 16.80
C GLU A 135 29.35 -32.36 17.64
N PRO A 136 29.14 -33.08 18.76
CA PRO A 136 28.04 -32.80 19.66
C PRO A 136 28.24 -31.44 20.34
N LEU A 137 27.21 -30.59 20.31
CA LEU A 137 27.18 -29.30 21.00
C LEU A 137 26.53 -29.45 22.39
N THR A 138 26.96 -28.64 23.37
CA THR A 138 26.43 -28.61 24.75
C THR A 138 25.86 -27.24 25.11
#